data_AF-A0A536TCG3-F1
#
_entry.id   AF-A0A536TCG3-F1
#
_cell.length_a   1.000
_cell.length_b   1.000
_cell.length_c   1.000
_cell.angle_alpha   90.00
_cell.angle_beta   90.00
_cell.angle_gamma   90.00
#
_symmetry.space_group_name_H-M   'P 1'
#
loop_
_entity.id
_entity.type
_entity.pdbx_description
1 polymer ?
#
loop_
_entity_poly.entity_id
_entity_poly.type
_entity_poly.pdbx_seq_one_letter_code
_entity_poly.pdbx_strand_id
1 'polypeptide(L)' 'MHSDSISQPIPKRGVGSLRPVLRGTRHMAVAGHHGAAHAAFTILEAGGNAVDAGVAAGIALGVLQSDLVNVAGVAPI' A
#
# COMPACT_ATOMS: atom_id res chain seq x y z
N MET A 1 -9.39 -50.87 15.39
CA MET A 1 -9.31 -49.62 16.16
C MET A 1 -9.05 -48.50 15.18
N HIS A 2 -10.09 -47.83 14.69
CA HIS A 2 -9.98 -46.74 13.72
C HIS A 2 -9.80 -45.43 14.49
N SER A 3 -8.70 -44.72 14.24
CA SER A 3 -8.42 -43.41 14.81
C SER A 3 -9.19 -42.35 14.04
N ASP A 4 -10.20 -41.75 14.66
CA ASP A 4 -11.00 -40.70 14.03
C ASP A 4 -10.22 -39.38 13.99
N SER A 5 -10.31 -38.69 12.85
CA SER A 5 -9.60 -37.45 12.50
C SER A 5 -9.80 -36.28 13.48
N ILE A 6 -10.71 -36.43 14.45
CA ILE A 6 -11.06 -35.45 15.48
C ILE A 6 -9.96 -35.36 16.56
N SER A 7 -9.19 -36.43 16.76
CA SER A 7 -8.09 -36.46 17.72
C SER A 7 -6.79 -35.84 17.20
N GLN A 8 -6.76 -35.36 15.94
CA GLN A 8 -5.57 -34.73 15.40
C GLN A 8 -5.49 -33.26 15.83
N PRO A 9 -4.38 -32.81 16.44
CA PRO A 9 -4.20 -31.41 16.78
C PRO A 9 -4.20 -30.57 15.49
N ILE A 10 -5.06 -29.55 15.44
CA ILE A 10 -5.09 -28.60 14.33
C ILE A 10 -3.70 -27.97 14.23
N PRO A 11 -2.99 -28.11 13.10
CA PRO A 11 -1.65 -27.55 12.97
C PRO A 11 -1.73 -26.04 13.15
N LYS A 12 -1.05 -25.52 14.19
CA LYS A 12 -0.94 -24.07 14.46
C LYS A 12 0.00 -23.41 13.44
N ARG A 13 -0.32 -23.52 12.15
CA ARG A 13 0.32 -22.73 11.11
C ARG A 13 -0.21 -21.30 11.30
N GLY A 14 0.66 -20.37 11.72
CA GLY A 14 0.29 -18.96 11.81
C GLY A 14 -0.28 -18.48 10.47
N VAL A 15 -1.21 -17.53 10.50
CA VAL A 15 -1.74 -16.92 9.27
C VAL A 15 -0.57 -16.22 8.58
N GLY A 16 -0.17 -16.70 7.41
CA GLY A 16 0.90 -16.11 6.62
C GLY A 16 0.46 -14.76 6.07
N SER A 17 0.70 -13.68 6.81
CA SER A 17 0.32 -12.29 6.50
C SER A 17 -1.20 -12.05 6.35
N LEU A 18 -1.66 -10.88 6.79
CA LEU A 18 -3.04 -10.42 6.60
C LEU A 18 -3.03 -9.17 5.71
N ARG A 19 -3.75 -9.23 4.57
CA ARG A 19 -3.91 -8.11 3.63
C ARG A 19 -5.40 -7.93 3.29
N PRO A 20 -6.18 -7.30 4.17
CA PRO A 20 -7.59 -7.06 3.91
C PRO A 20 -7.74 -5.99 2.83
N VAL A 21 -8.89 -5.98 2.15
CA VAL A 21 -9.23 -4.88 1.25
C VAL A 21 -9.38 -3.61 2.09
N LEU A 22 -8.62 -2.58 1.75
CA LEU A 22 -8.74 -1.26 2.37
C LEU A 22 -9.79 -0.44 1.61
N ARG A 23 -10.56 0.39 2.34
CA ARG A 23 -11.50 1.37 1.79
C ARG A 23 -11.37 2.69 2.53
N GLY A 24 -11.41 3.79 1.79
CA GLY A 24 -11.50 5.15 2.32
C GLY A 24 -12.81 5.78 1.88
N THR A 25 -13.47 6.51 2.78
CA THR A 25 -14.74 7.21 2.49
C THR A 25 -14.52 8.64 1.97
N ARG A 26 -13.34 9.20 2.22
CA ARG A 26 -12.95 10.56 1.80
C ARG A 26 -11.73 10.52 0.89
N HIS A 27 -10.68 9.88 1.37
CA HIS A 27 -9.39 9.82 0.70
C HIS A 27 -8.84 8.40 0.71
N MET A 28 -8.12 8.04 -0.34
CA MET A 28 -7.31 6.83 -0.41
C MET A 28 -6.07 7.15 -1.25
N ALA A 29 -4.91 6.76 -0.75
CA ALA A 29 -3.65 6.85 -1.48
C ALA A 29 -2.92 5.52 -1.39
N VAL A 30 -2.36 5.07 -2.52
CA VAL A 30 -1.57 3.85 -2.62
C VAL A 30 -0.34 4.17 -3.46
N ALA A 31 0.82 3.67 -3.04
CA ALA A 31 2.07 3.79 -3.78
C ALA A 31 2.94 2.56 -3.53
N GLY A 32 3.96 2.35 -4.37
CA GLY A 32 4.97 1.30 -4.19
C GLY A 32 5.79 1.46 -2.90
N HIS A 33 5.84 2.68 -2.35
CA HIS A 33 6.53 2.99 -1.11
C HIS A 33 5.59 3.65 -0.10
N HIS A 34 5.56 3.15 1.14
CA HIS A 34 4.66 3.62 2.20
C HIS A 34 4.81 5.12 2.51
N GLY A 35 6.03 5.66 2.49
CA GLY A 35 6.28 7.10 2.66
C GLY A 35 5.71 7.96 1.53
N ALA A 36 5.68 7.45 0.30
CA ALA A 36 5.06 8.16 -0.83
C ALA A 36 3.53 8.10 -0.76
N ALA A 37 2.96 6.96 -0.33
CA ALA A 37 1.53 6.86 -0.05
C ALA A 37 1.11 7.84 1.07
N HIS A 38 1.96 8.00 2.10
CA HIS A 38 1.71 8.97 3.17
C HIS A 38 1.78 10.42 2.67
N ALA A 39 2.78 10.77 1.85
CA ALA A 39 2.89 12.11 1.27
C ALA A 39 1.65 12.49 0.44
N ALA A 40 1.16 11.57 -0.42
CA ALA A 40 -0.09 11.76 -1.15
C ALA A 40 -1.29 11.91 -0.22
N PHE A 41 -1.38 11.09 0.83
CA PHE A 41 -2.46 11.18 1.81
C PHE A 41 -2.46 12.54 2.54
N THR A 42 -1.29 13.07 2.92
CA THR A 42 -1.18 14.39 3.54
C THR A 42 -1.68 15.51 2.63
N ILE A 43 -1.45 15.41 1.32
CA ILE A 43 -1.96 16.40 0.35
C ILE A 43 -3.48 16.34 0.19
N LEU A 44 -4.06 15.14 0.19
CA LEU A 44 -5.52 14.98 0.23
C LEU A 44 -6.11 15.59 1.51
N GLU A 45 -5.49 15.33 2.67
CA GLU A 45 -5.92 15.93 3.95
C GLU A 45 -5.76 17.45 3.99
N ALA A 46 -4.78 18.00 3.27
CA ALA A 46 -4.59 19.44 3.10
C ALA A 46 -5.60 20.09 2.12
N GLY A 47 -6.52 19.31 1.53
CA GLY A 47 -7.54 19.78 0.61
C GLY A 47 -7.13 19.74 -0.87
N GLY A 48 -5.99 19.12 -1.20
CA GLY A 48 -5.60 18.85 -2.58
C GLY A 48 -6.49 17.79 -3.21
N ASN A 49 -6.58 17.81 -4.55
CA ASN A 49 -7.31 16.81 -5.31
C ASN A 49 -6.47 15.55 -5.59
N ALA A 50 -7.03 14.57 -6.30
CA ALA A 50 -6.35 13.32 -6.62
C ALA A 50 -5.09 13.50 -7.50
N VAL A 51 -5.06 14.49 -8.38
CA VAL A 51 -3.91 14.84 -9.22
C VAL A 51 -2.80 15.44 -8.36
N ASP A 52 -3.12 16.38 -7.47
CA ASP A 52 -2.15 16.98 -6.55
C ASP A 52 -1.48 15.90 -5.68
N ALA A 53 -2.30 14.96 -5.17
CA ALA A 53 -1.83 13.82 -4.41
C ALA A 53 -0.95 12.88 -5.24
N GLY A 54 -1.31 12.63 -6.50
CA GLY A 54 -0.50 11.85 -7.45
C GLY A 54 0.86 12.48 -7.71
N VAL A 55 0.92 13.80 -7.92
CA VAL A 55 2.17 14.56 -8.11
C VAL A 55 3.05 14.47 -6.86
N ALA A 56 2.47 14.64 -5.66
CA ALA A 56 3.20 14.52 -4.42
C ALA A 56 3.78 13.11 -4.18
N ALA A 57 3.00 12.06 -4.48
CA ALA A 57 3.52 10.69 -4.47
C ALA A 57 4.65 10.49 -5.49
N GLY A 58 4.51 11.01 -6.71
CA GLY A 58 5.53 10.90 -7.76
C GLY A 58 6.86 11.55 -7.38
N ILE A 59 6.80 12.77 -6.83
CA ILE A 59 7.98 13.48 -6.31
C ILE A 59 8.61 12.69 -5.16
N ALA A 60 7.81 12.20 -4.22
CA ALA A 60 8.31 11.39 -3.10
C ALA A 60 8.95 10.07 -3.57
N LEU A 61 8.35 9.39 -4.55
CA LEU A 61 8.92 8.18 -5.15
C LEU A 61 10.25 8.44 -5.86
N GLY A 62 10.43 9.62 -6.47
CA GLY A 62 11.71 10.03 -7.04
C GLY A 62 12.88 10.01 -6.05
N VAL A 63 12.60 10.10 -4.75
CA VAL A 63 13.58 10.04 -3.65
C VAL A 63 13.54 8.68 -2.94
N LEU A 64 12.35 8.15 -2.66
CA LEU A 64 12.17 6.96 -1.84
C LEU A 64 12.37 5.66 -2.62
N GLN A 65 12.31 5.71 -3.95
CA GLN A 65 12.41 4.57 -4.86
C GLN A 65 13.12 4.99 -6.16
N SER A 66 14.27 5.67 -6.02
CA SER A 66 15.00 6.34 -7.11
C SER A 66 15.54 5.41 -8.20
N ASP A 67 15.64 4.11 -7.91
CA ASP A 67 15.98 3.07 -8.88
C ASP A 67 14.86 2.83 -9.91
N LEU A 68 13.61 3.21 -9.57
CA LEU A 68 12.42 3.01 -10.41
C LEU A 68 11.76 4.31 -10.87
N VAL A 69 11.87 5.39 -10.09
CA VAL A 69 11.25 6.69 -10.41
C VAL A 69 12.31 7.79 -10.31
N ASN A 70 12.35 8.70 -11.28
CA ASN A 70 13.25 9.85 -11.25
C ASN A 70 12.65 11.06 -12.00
N VAL A 71 13.20 12.25 -11.76
CA VAL A 71 12.69 13.51 -12.29
C VAL A 71 12.77 13.60 -13.82
N ALA A 72 13.77 12.95 -14.44
CA ALA A 72 13.92 12.92 -15.89
C ALA A 72 13.14 11.76 -16.55
N GLY A 73 12.48 10.91 -15.78
CA GLY A 73 11.66 9.82 -16.26
C GLY A 73 10.31 10.30 -16.78
N VAL A 74 9.65 9.48 -17.60
CA VAL A 74 8.29 9.73 -18.06
C VAL A 74 7.33 8.93 -17.19
N ALA A 75 6.55 9.63 -16.37
CA ALA A 75 5.42 9.02 -15.68
C ALA A 75 4.17 9.12 -16.55
N PRO A 76 3.42 8.03 -16.79
CA PRO A 76 2.05 8.14 -17.26
C PRO A 76 1.19 8.72 -16.13
N ILE A 77 0.54 9.86 -16.38
CA ILE A 77 -0.28 10.64 -15.44
C ILE A 77 -1.65 10.94 -16.03
#